data_AF-A0ABD0Q1S5-F1
#
_entry.id   AF-A0ABD0Q1S5-F1
#
_cell.length_a   1.000
_cell.length_b   1.000
_cell.length_c   1.000
_cell.angle_alpha   90.00
_cell.angle_beta   90.00
_cell.angle_gamma   90.00
#
_symmetry.space_group_name_H-M   'P 1'
#
loop_
_entity.id
_entity.type
_entity.pdbx_description
1 polymer ?
#
loop_
_entity_poly.entity_id
_entity_poly.type
_entity_poly.pdbx_seq_one_letter_code
_entity_poly.pdbx_strand_id
1 'polypeptide(L)' 'KLIVYLISGHTDNGAFWRSLYETPTFEQDLEALWKDLEPLYLNVHAYVRRALYKKYGAERINLKGPIPAHLLGER' A
#
# COMPACT_ATOMS: atom_id res chain seq x y z
N LYS A 1 19.56 -17.42 8.00
CA LYS A 1 18.23 -16.87 8.38
C LYS A 1 17.05 -17.62 7.76
N LEU A 2 17.12 -18.19 6.55
CA LEU A 2 16.01 -18.97 5.99
C LEU A 2 15.74 -20.33 6.66
N ILE A 3 16.76 -20.99 7.24
CA ILE A 3 16.66 -22.36 7.75
C ILE A 3 15.78 -22.48 9.02
N VAL A 4 15.59 -21.38 9.78
CA VAL A 4 14.84 -21.42 11.05
C VAL A 4 13.32 -21.56 10.84
N TYR A 5 12.78 -21.03 9.75
CA TYR A 5 11.32 -20.94 9.56
C TYR A 5 10.68 -22.24 9.07
N LEU A 6 11.41 -23.04 8.29
CA LEU A 6 10.96 -24.39 7.92
C LEU A 6 10.84 -25.33 9.13
N ILE A 7 11.63 -25.08 10.19
CA ILE A 7 11.59 -25.85 11.45
C ILE A 7 10.36 -25.44 12.30
N SER A 8 9.86 -24.21 12.13
CA SER A 8 8.65 -23.72 12.82
C SER A 8 7.32 -24.15 12.18
N GLY A 9 7.32 -25.00 11.15
CA GLY A 9 6.09 -25.51 10.52
C GLY A 9 5.33 -24.50 9.65
N HIS A 10 5.93 -23.36 9.32
CA HIS A 10 5.34 -22.34 8.44
C HIS A 10 5.86 -22.49 7.01
N THR A 11 5.02 -22.16 6.01
CA THR A 11 5.33 -22.36 4.58
C THR A 11 6.40 -21.42 4.05
N ASP A 12 6.50 -20.21 4.60
CA ASP A 12 7.45 -19.17 4.22
C ASP A 12 7.55 -18.08 5.31
N ASN A 13 8.46 -17.13 5.13
CA ASN A 13 8.66 -16.02 6.08
C ASN A 13 7.42 -15.13 6.21
N GLY A 14 6.65 -14.94 5.13
CA GLY A 14 5.41 -14.17 5.15
C GLY A 14 4.33 -14.87 5.98
N ALA A 15 4.20 -16.18 5.83
CA ALA A 15 3.29 -16.99 6.66
C ALA A 15 3.66 -16.90 8.15
N PHE A 16 4.96 -16.93 8.49
CA PHE A 16 5.42 -16.67 9.85
C PHE A 16 5.09 -15.25 10.34
N TRP A 17 5.27 -14.21 9.52
CA TRP A 17 4.91 -12.85 9.94
C TRP A 17 3.41 -12.67 10.14
N ARG A 18 2.57 -13.31 9.31
CA ARG A 18 1.11 -13.26 9.46
C ARG A 18 0.62 -14.05 10.67
N SER A 19 1.30 -15.16 11.05
CA SER A 19 0.89 -15.94 12.22
C SER A 19 1.01 -15.18 13.55
N LEU A 20 1.84 -14.13 13.61
CA LEU A 20 1.95 -13.24 14.78
C LEU A 20 0.65 -12.49 15.12
N TYR A 21 -0.29 -12.42 14.18
CA TYR A 21 -1.60 -11.80 14.39
C TYR A 21 -2.66 -12.81 14.86
N GLU A 22 -2.32 -14.09 14.98
CA GLU A 22 -3.14 -15.18 15.53
C GLU A 22 -4.56 -15.31 14.94
N THR A 23 -4.76 -14.81 13.73
CA THR A 23 -6.04 -14.88 13.01
C THR A 23 -5.91 -15.65 11.69
N PRO A 24 -6.77 -16.65 11.44
CA PRO A 24 -6.75 -17.40 10.18
C PRO A 24 -7.29 -16.58 8.99
N THR A 25 -7.97 -15.46 9.25
CA THR A 25 -8.61 -14.60 8.23
C THR A 25 -7.86 -13.29 7.99
N PHE A 26 -6.62 -13.17 8.48
CA PHE A 26 -5.85 -11.93 8.45
C PHE A 26 -5.84 -11.21 7.09
N GLU A 27 -5.60 -11.95 6.00
CA GLU A 27 -5.53 -11.37 4.66
C GLU A 27 -6.90 -10.88 4.18
N GLN A 28 -7.97 -11.61 4.48
CA GLN A 28 -9.34 -11.24 4.14
C GLN A 28 -9.80 -10.01 4.93
N ASP A 29 -9.47 -9.96 6.22
CA ASP A 29 -9.82 -8.84 7.09
C ASP A 29 -9.11 -7.55 6.62
N LEU A 30 -7.83 -7.66 6.24
CA LEU A 30 -7.06 -6.54 5.71
C LEU A 30 -7.60 -6.04 4.36
N GLU A 31 -7.97 -6.95 3.46
CA GLU A 31 -8.58 -6.64 2.17
C GLU A 31 -9.94 -5.95 2.34
N ALA A 32 -10.76 -6.38 3.31
CA ALA A 32 -12.04 -5.74 3.62
C ALA A 32 -11.83 -4.30 4.12
N LEU A 33 -10.91 -4.12 5.08
CA LEU A 33 -10.55 -2.80 5.60
C LEU A 33 -9.98 -1.88 4.50
N TRP A 34 -9.16 -2.42 3.59
CA TRP A 34 -8.65 -1.65 2.46
C TRP A 34 -9.78 -1.16 1.56
N LYS A 35 -10.76 -2.01 1.23
CA LYS A 35 -11.93 -1.63 0.41
C LYS A 35 -12.78 -0.55 1.06
N ASP A 36 -12.93 -0.59 2.39
CA ASP A 36 -13.65 0.46 3.11
C ASP A 36 -12.93 1.82 3.02
N LEU A 37 -11.59 1.81 3.00
CA LEU A 37 -10.75 3.01 2.92
C LEU A 37 -10.51 3.51 1.49
N GLU A 38 -10.60 2.64 0.49
CA GLU A 38 -10.26 2.94 -0.91
C GLU A 38 -10.98 4.17 -1.47
N PRO A 39 -12.32 4.36 -1.29
CA PRO A 39 -13.01 5.54 -1.80
C PRO A 39 -12.45 6.86 -1.22
N LEU A 40 -12.07 6.86 0.06
CA LEU A 40 -11.47 8.03 0.70
C LEU A 40 -10.05 8.27 0.15
N TYR A 41 -9.24 7.22 0.07
CA TYR A 41 -7.89 7.30 -0.50
C TYR A 41 -7.91 7.85 -1.92
N LEU A 42 -8.81 7.38 -2.79
CA LEU A 42 -8.91 7.84 -4.18
C LEU A 42 -9.27 9.33 -4.28
N ASN A 43 -10.15 9.83 -3.39
CA ASN A 43 -10.48 11.25 -3.33
C ASN A 43 -9.27 12.10 -2.92
N VAL A 44 -8.55 11.68 -1.87
CA VAL A 44 -7.32 12.36 -1.42
C VAL A 44 -6.25 12.32 -2.52
N HIS A 45 -6.04 11.16 -3.14
CA HIS A 45 -5.10 10.97 -4.23
C HIS A 45 -5.42 11.89 -5.42
N ALA A 46 -6.68 11.99 -5.83
CA ALA A 46 -7.10 12.87 -6.91
C ALA A 46 -6.89 14.36 -6.57
N TYR A 47 -7.19 14.76 -5.33
CA TYR A 47 -6.97 16.14 -4.85
C TYR A 47 -5.49 16.51 -4.85
N VAL A 48 -4.64 15.67 -4.26
CA VAL A 48 -3.18 15.87 -4.22
C VAL A 48 -2.59 15.91 -5.63
N ARG A 49 -2.98 14.97 -6.51
CA ARG A 49 -2.55 14.97 -7.92
C ARG A 49 -2.90 16.27 -8.63
N ARG A 50 -4.09 16.83 -8.38
CA ARG A 50 -4.49 18.13 -8.94
C ARG A 50 -3.63 19.27 -8.39
N ALA A 51 -3.30 19.27 -7.10
CA ALA A 51 -2.43 20.27 -6.51
C ALA A 51 -1.01 20.21 -7.09
N LEU A 52 -0.45 19.00 -7.25
CA LEU A 52 0.85 18.79 -7.90
C LEU A 52 0.84 19.23 -9.36
N TYR A 53 -0.24 18.94 -10.10
CA TYR A 53 -0.41 19.41 -11.48
C TYR A 53 -0.37 20.94 -11.56
N LYS A 54 -1.05 21.64 -10.65
CA LYS A 54 -1.01 23.11 -10.59
C LYS A 54 0.40 23.64 -10.31
N LYS A 55 1.20 22.92 -9.53
CA LYS A 55 2.56 23.32 -9.14
C LYS A 55 3.62 23.02 -10.20
N TYR A 56 3.57 21.83 -10.81
CA TYR A 56 4.64 21.32 -11.70
C TYR A 56 4.25 21.24 -13.18
N GLY A 57 2.97 21.46 -13.51
CA GLY A 57 2.48 21.49 -14.88
C GLY A 57 2.23 20.11 -15.51
N ALA A 58 1.66 20.14 -16.72
CA ALA A 58 1.23 18.95 -17.46
C ALA A 58 2.38 18.05 -17.92
N GLU A 59 3.57 18.61 -18.12
CA GLU A 59 4.76 17.83 -18.54
C GLU A 59 5.28 16.90 -17.44
N ARG A 60 4.98 17.21 -16.17
CA ARG A 60 5.46 16.45 -15.01
C ARG A 60 4.36 15.60 -14.38
N ILE A 61 3.09 15.98 -14.54
CA ILE A 61 1.96 15.33 -13.87
C ILE A 61 0.87 14.97 -14.88
N ASN A 62 0.56 13.69 -14.98
CA ASN A 62 -0.61 13.19 -15.71
C ASN A 62 -1.83 13.11 -14.78
N LEU A 63 -2.90 13.86 -15.07
CA LEU A 63 -4.13 13.88 -14.26
C LEU A 63 -4.90 12.55 -14.22
N LYS A 64 -4.62 11.63 -15.13
CA LYS A 64 -5.24 10.29 -15.20
C LYS A 64 -4.25 9.17 -14.86
N GLY A 65 -2.99 9.51 -14.58
CA GLY A 65 -1.92 8.56 -14.25
C GLY A 65 -1.61 8.51 -12.76
N PRO A 66 -0.69 7.61 -12.35
CA PRO A 66 -0.14 7.60 -11.00
C PRO A 66 0.65 8.89 -10.71
N ILE A 67 0.75 9.26 -9.43
CA ILE A 67 1.60 10.36 -8.98
C ILE A 67 3.06 9.89 -8.95
N PRO A 68 4.03 10.66 -9.50
CA PRO A 68 5.44 10.33 -9.33
C PRO A 68 5.85 10.30 -7.85
N ALA A 69 6.40 9.18 -7.38
CA ALA A 69 6.63 8.92 -5.95
C ALA A 69 7.50 9.99 -5.26
N HIS A 70 8.53 10.49 -5.93
CA HIS A 70 9.45 11.52 -5.39
C HIS A 70 8.79 12.88 -5.13
N LEU A 71 7.53 13.10 -5.54
CA LEU A 71 6.81 14.37 -5.39
C LEU A 71 5.84 14.40 -4.20
N LEU A 72 5.63 13.27 -3.52
CA LEU A 72 4.79 13.19 -2.33
C LEU A 72 5.56 13.54 -1.04
N GLY A 73 6.83 13.93 -1.20
CA GLY A 73 7.76 14.22 -0.12
C GLY A 73 8.23 12.93 0.55
N GLU A 74 9.53 12.76 0.68
CA GLU A 74 10.20 12.12 1.82
C GLU A 74 11.67 12.61 1.83
N ARG A 75 12.34 12.47 2.99
CA ARG A 75 13.78 12.76 3.17
C ARG A 75 14.67 11.78 2.43
#